data_AF-X1B6V5-F1
#
_entry.id   AF-X1B6V5-F1
#
_cell.length_a   1.000
_cell.length_b   1.000
_cell.length_c   1.000
_cell.angle_alpha   90.00
_cell.angle_beta   90.00
_cell.angle_gamma   90.00
#
_symmetry.space_group_name_H-M   'P 1'
#
loop_
_entity.id
_entity.type
_entity.pdbx_description
1 polymer ?
#
loop_
_entity_poly.entity_id
_entity_poly.type
_entity_poly.pdbx_seq_one_letter_code
_entity_poly.pdbx_strand_id
1 'polypeptide(L)'
;MTKLSFRDKNCLEEFTIPEEDIFALNSKNTTSIRNIYYSADRERRTCTALSVADPFTINDIPDNIDSQIYHFAGLISGEFNNEMIKYLHNKGKVALDVQ
;
A
#
# COMPACT_ATOMS: atom_id res chain seq x y z
N MET A 1 6.82 -2.09 -2.37
CA MET A 1 6.23 -3.23 -1.63
C MET A 1 4.71 -3.10 -1.63
N THR A 2 3.97 -4.19 -1.80
CA THR A 2 2.50 -4.22 -1.80
C THR A 2 1.94 -5.53 -1.23
N LYS A 3 0.65 -5.57 -0.89
CA LYS A 3 -0.09 -6.78 -0.45
C LYS A 3 -1.36 -6.96 -1.27
N LEU A 4 -1.58 -8.18 -1.73
CA LEU A 4 -2.78 -8.59 -2.46
C LEU A 4 -2.97 -10.10 -2.38
N SER A 5 -4.17 -10.58 -2.70
CA SER A 5 -4.35 -12.00 -2.96
C SER A 5 -3.56 -12.39 -4.21
N PHE A 6 -2.77 -13.46 -4.13
CA PHE A 6 -2.05 -13.95 -5.31
C PHE A 6 -2.96 -14.49 -6.42
N ARG A 7 -4.27 -14.61 -6.16
CA ARG A 7 -5.27 -14.83 -7.22
C ARG A 7 -5.41 -13.64 -8.16
N ASP A 8 -5.09 -12.44 -7.68
CA ASP A 8 -5.16 -11.17 -8.40
C ASP A 8 -3.76 -10.67 -8.80
N LYS A 9 -2.76 -11.55 -8.86
CA LYS A 9 -1.36 -11.17 -9.13
C LYS A 9 -1.17 -10.47 -10.48
N ASN A 10 -2.07 -10.72 -11.42
CA ASN A 10 -2.11 -10.04 -12.72
C ASN A 10 -2.26 -8.51 -12.58
N CYS A 11 -2.79 -8.00 -11.46
CA CYS A 11 -2.83 -6.55 -11.21
C CYS A 11 -1.44 -5.92 -11.12
N LEU A 12 -0.38 -6.70 -10.85
CA LEU A 12 1.00 -6.19 -10.81
C LEU A 12 1.52 -5.86 -12.21
N GLU A 13 0.93 -6.39 -13.27
CA GLU A 13 1.31 -6.12 -14.67
C GLU A 13 1.03 -4.67 -15.09
N GLU A 14 0.17 -3.96 -14.35
CA GLU A 14 -0.14 -2.55 -14.55
C GLU A 14 0.99 -1.62 -14.08
N PHE A 15 1.93 -2.13 -13.26
CA PHE A 15 3.06 -1.33 -12.82
C PHE A 15 4.08 -1.15 -13.95
N THR A 16 4.60 0.08 -14.07
CA THR A 16 5.63 0.44 -15.05
C THR A 16 7.06 0.26 -14.55
N ILE A 17 7.22 -0.30 -13.34
CA ILE A 17 8.51 -0.60 -12.74
C ILE A 17 8.90 -2.07 -12.99
N PRO A 18 10.20 -2.41 -13.00
CA PRO A 18 10.65 -3.79 -13.21
C PRO A 18 10.05 -4.75 -12.18
N GLU A 19 9.76 -6.00 -12.60
CA GLU A 19 9.14 -7.00 -11.73
C GLU A 19 10.04 -7.34 -10.53
N GLU A 20 11.35 -7.35 -10.74
CA GLU A 20 12.37 -7.57 -9.71
C GLU A 20 12.34 -6.51 -8.58
N ASP A 21 11.82 -5.31 -8.86
CA ASP A 21 11.69 -4.22 -7.89
C ASP A 21 10.33 -4.23 -7.17
N ILE A 22 9.42 -5.15 -7.55
CA ILE A 22 8.09 -5.30 -6.96
C ILE A 22 8.13 -6.40 -5.88
N PHE A 23 8.25 -5.98 -4.62
CA PHE A 23 8.04 -6.89 -3.50
C PHE A 23 6.54 -7.04 -3.17
N ALA A 24 5.91 -8.09 -3.70
CA ALA A 24 4.50 -8.41 -3.46
C ALA A 24 4.33 -9.53 -2.42
N LEU A 25 3.53 -9.28 -1.40
CA LEU A 25 3.20 -10.22 -0.34
C LEU A 25 1.79 -10.76 -0.50
N ASN A 26 1.60 -12.05 -0.21
CA ASN A 26 0.28 -12.66 -0.26
C ASN A 26 -0.57 -12.18 0.91
N SER A 27 -1.82 -11.85 0.61
CA SER A 27 -2.86 -11.56 1.58
C SER A 27 -4.08 -12.43 1.34
N LYS A 28 -4.91 -12.62 2.38
CA LYS A 28 -6.20 -13.28 2.25
C LYS A 28 -7.10 -12.61 1.20
N ASN A 29 -7.06 -11.27 1.12
CA ASN A 29 -7.87 -10.48 0.21
C ASN A 29 -7.00 -9.46 -0.55
N THR A 30 -7.52 -8.95 -1.65
CA THR A 30 -6.98 -7.77 -2.33
C THR A 30 -7.78 -6.53 -1.91
N THR A 31 -7.11 -5.41 -1.64
CA THR A 31 -7.80 -4.14 -1.35
C THR A 31 -8.58 -3.70 -2.59
N SER A 32 -9.89 -3.47 -2.44
CA SER A 32 -10.77 -3.00 -3.51
C SER A 32 -11.61 -1.83 -3.00
N ILE A 33 -11.53 -0.70 -3.70
CA ILE A 33 -12.22 0.54 -3.33
C ILE A 33 -13.16 0.93 -4.46
N ARG A 34 -14.42 1.16 -4.11
CA ARG A 34 -15.42 1.72 -5.03
C ARG A 34 -15.61 3.19 -4.70
N ASN A 35 -15.35 4.03 -5.69
CA ASN A 35 -15.59 5.47 -5.63
C ASN A 35 -16.78 5.81 -6.54
N ILE A 36 -17.86 6.33 -5.95
CA ILE A 36 -19.02 6.85 -6.69
C ILE A 36 -18.97 8.38 -6.63
N TYR A 37 -18.79 9.02 -7.78
CA TYR A 37 -18.75 10.47 -7.91
C TYR A 37 -20.13 11.01 -8.30
N TYR A 38 -20.56 12.10 -7.66
CA TYR A 38 -21.89 12.67 -7.84
C TYR A 38 -21.92 13.86 -8.80
N SER A 39 -20.76 14.39 -9.16
CA SER A 39 -20.56 15.56 -10.01
C SER A 39 -19.43 15.28 -11.01
N ALA A 40 -19.46 15.98 -12.15
CA ALA A 40 -18.45 15.84 -13.19
C ALA A 40 -17.05 16.31 -12.74
N ASP A 41 -16.99 17.26 -11.80
CA ASP A 41 -15.76 17.75 -11.18
C ASP A 41 -15.08 16.71 -10.27
N ARG A 42 -15.78 15.64 -9.87
CA ARG A 42 -15.29 14.58 -8.97
C ARG A 42 -14.87 15.05 -7.57
N GLU A 43 -15.29 16.25 -7.16
CA GLU A 43 -14.95 16.82 -5.86
C GLU A 43 -15.68 16.12 -4.69
N ARG A 44 -16.84 15.51 -4.97
CA ARG A 44 -17.62 14.75 -3.99
C ARG A 44 -17.76 13.31 -4.40
N ARG A 45 -17.33 12.41 -3.51
CA ARG A 45 -17.41 10.97 -3.69
C ARG A 45 -17.93 10.25 -2.46
N THR A 46 -18.66 9.16 -2.68
CA THR A 46 -18.78 8.10 -1.68
C THR A 46 -17.68 7.08 -1.94
N CYS A 47 -16.78 6.96 -0.99
CA CYS A 47 -15.70 5.97 -0.98
C CYS A 47 -16.14 4.78 -0.13
N THR A 48 -16.09 3.58 -0.69
CA THR A 48 -16.42 2.34 0.03
C THR A 48 -15.34 1.31 -0.22
N ALA A 49 -14.69 0.86 0.86
CA ALA A 49 -13.81 -0.30 0.82
C ALA A 49 -14.66 -1.58 0.73
N LEU A 50 -14.57 -2.28 -0.41
CA LEU A 50 -15.27 -3.54 -0.65
C LEU A 50 -14.53 -4.72 -0.01
N SER A 51 -13.21 -4.64 -0.03
CA SER A 51 -12.29 -5.58 0.59
C SER A 51 -11.01 -4.85 0.95
N VAL A 52 -10.29 -5.34 1.94
CA VAL A 52 -9.03 -4.78 2.43
C VAL A 52 -8.03 -5.92 2.56
N ALA A 53 -6.82 -5.71 2.02
CA ALA A 53 -5.69 -6.61 2.22
C ALA A 53 -5.25 -6.60 3.69
N ASP A 54 -4.51 -7.62 4.08
CA ASP A 54 -3.94 -7.71 5.42
C ASP A 54 -2.97 -6.55 5.64
N PRO A 55 -2.96 -5.92 6.83
CA PRO A 55 -2.08 -4.80 7.11
C PRO A 55 -0.61 -5.22 7.01
N PHE A 56 0.25 -4.24 6.75
CA PHE A 56 1.69 -4.41 6.88
C PHE A 56 2.11 -4.44 8.34
N THR A 57 3.18 -5.17 8.58
CA THR A 57 3.85 -5.32 9.86
C THR A 57 5.35 -5.12 9.67
N ILE A 58 6.10 -4.91 10.76
CA ILE A 58 7.55 -4.74 10.70
C ILE A 58 8.23 -5.97 10.08
N ASN A 59 7.68 -7.17 10.32
CA ASN A 59 8.20 -8.44 9.79
C ASN A 59 8.00 -8.59 8.27
N ASP A 60 7.16 -7.76 7.66
CA ASP A 60 6.95 -7.76 6.20
C ASP A 60 8.05 -6.99 5.46
N ILE A 61 8.81 -6.15 6.17
CA ILE A 61 9.87 -5.32 5.58
C ILE A 61 11.06 -6.23 5.28
N PRO A 62 11.54 -6.33 4.03
CA PRO A 62 12.70 -7.16 3.72
C PRO A 62 13.97 -6.61 4.39
N ASP A 63 14.76 -7.50 4.99
CA ASP A 63 15.99 -7.13 5.69
C ASP A 63 17.09 -6.59 4.76
N ASN A 64 17.02 -6.92 3.47
CA ASN A 64 17.99 -6.53 2.45
C ASN A 64 17.69 -5.17 1.78
N ILE A 65 16.69 -4.42 2.24
CA ILE A 65 16.36 -3.11 1.69
C ILE A 65 17.00 -2.00 2.52
N ASP A 66 18.10 -1.47 2.00
CA ASP A 66 18.72 -0.22 2.44
C ASP A 66 18.29 0.90 1.48
N SER A 67 17.45 1.82 1.97
CA SER A 67 16.91 2.91 1.16
C SER A 67 17.10 4.25 1.86
N GLN A 68 17.40 5.28 1.07
CA GLN A 68 17.46 6.66 1.56
C GLN A 68 16.09 7.22 1.94
N ILE A 69 15.03 6.72 1.30
CA ILE A 69 13.64 7.19 1.48
C ILE A 69 12.71 5.99 1.60
N TYR A 70 11.90 6.00 2.67
CA TYR A 70 10.78 5.10 2.89
C TYR A 70 9.49 5.90 2.75
N HIS A 71 8.75 5.68 1.67
CA HIS A 71 7.49 6.36 1.39
C HIS A 71 6.30 5.45 1.73
N PHE A 72 5.46 5.89 2.65
CA PHE A 72 4.23 5.22 3.05
C PHE A 72 3.04 5.85 2.32
N ALA A 73 2.51 5.13 1.34
CA ALA A 73 1.34 5.53 0.56
C ALA A 73 0.13 4.65 0.91
N GLY A 74 -0.50 4.94 2.06
CA GLY A 74 -1.65 4.18 2.54
C GLY A 74 -2.95 4.59 1.86
N LEU A 75 -3.76 3.62 1.47
CA LEU A 75 -5.09 3.80 0.91
C LEU A 75 -6.18 3.84 1.99
N ILE A 76 -5.99 3.10 3.09
CA ILE A 76 -7.00 2.91 4.13
C ILE A 76 -6.34 2.99 5.52
N SER A 77 -7.03 3.65 6.45
CA SER A 77 -6.60 3.69 7.85
C SER A 77 -6.43 2.28 8.41
N GLY A 78 -5.25 1.99 8.95
CA GLY A 78 -4.90 0.69 9.52
C GLY A 78 -4.04 -0.19 8.62
N GLU A 79 -3.72 0.20 7.39
CA GLU A 79 -2.79 -0.55 6.52
C GLU A 79 -1.38 -0.65 7.10
N PHE A 80 -0.94 0.33 7.89
CA PHE A 80 0.28 0.28 8.69
C PHE A 80 0.05 1.01 10.01
N ASN A 81 0.92 0.75 10.99
CA ASN A 81 0.84 1.36 12.30
C ASN A 81 1.98 2.35 12.56
N ASN A 82 1.83 3.16 13.61
CA ASN A 82 2.83 4.18 13.99
C ASN A 82 4.19 3.57 14.36
N GLU A 83 4.22 2.33 14.84
CA GLU A 83 5.47 1.65 15.20
C GLU A 83 6.29 1.30 13.94
N MET A 84 5.66 0.98 12.81
CA MET A 84 6.36 0.81 11.53
C MET A 84 7.02 2.11 11.06
N ILE A 85 6.32 3.24 11.20
CA ILE A 85 6.85 4.56 10.83
C ILE A 85 8.11 4.87 11.67
N LYS A 86 8.03 4.68 12.99
CA LYS A 86 9.17 4.87 13.90
C LYS A 86 10.33 3.92 13.60
N TYR A 87 10.02 2.65 13.29
CA TYR A 87 11.02 1.65 12.94
C TYR A 87 11.79 2.05 11.68
N LEU A 88 11.09 2.46 10.61
CA LEU A 88 11.71 2.85 9.34
C LEU A 88 12.37 4.23 9.38
N HIS A 89 11.93 5.14 10.25
CA HIS A 89 12.62 6.40 10.51
C HIS A 89 14.07 6.21 11.00
N ASN A 90 14.35 5.12 11.72
CA ASN A 90 15.72 4.83 12.14
C ASN A 90 16.60 4.26 11.01
N LYS A 91 16.01 3.89 9.86
CA LYS A 91 16.73 3.35 8.69
C LYS A 91 16.95 4.40 7.58
N GLY A 92 16.05 5.36 7.43
CA GLY A 92 16.15 6.39 6.40
C GLY A 92 15.11 7.50 6.56
N LYS A 93 15.04 8.43 5.59
CA LYS A 93 14.03 9.49 5.60
C LYS A 93 12.65 8.90 5.37
N VAL A 94 11.67 9.36 6.12
CA VAL A 94 10.28 8.89 5.98
C VAL A 94 9.42 9.97 5.33
N ALA A 95 8.64 9.56 4.35
CA ALA A 95 7.57 10.35 3.74
C ALA A 95 6.23 9.65 3.95
N LEU A 96 5.17 10.42 4.17
CA LEU A 96 3.80 9.93 4.39
C LEU A 96 2.87 10.62 3.39
N ASP A 97 2.12 9.83 2.63
CA ASP A 97 0.96 10.28 1.87
C ASP A 97 -0.28 10.17 2.76
N VAL A 98 -1.02 11.27 2.90
CA VAL A 98 -2.21 11.37 3.75
C VAL A 98 -3.38 11.79 2.87
N GLN A 99 -4.32 10.87 2.67
CA GLN A 99 -5.52 11.04 1.83
C GLN A 99 -6.77 11.50 2.58
#